data_AF-A0A519DF38-F1
#
_entry.id   AF-A0A519DF38-F1
#
_cell.length_a   1.000
_cell.length_b   1.000
_cell.length_c   1.000
_cell.angle_alpha   90.00
_cell.angle_beta   90.00
_cell.angle_gamma   90.00
#
_symmetry.space_group_name_H-M   'P 1'
#
loop_
_entity.id
_entity.type
_entity.pdbx_description
1 polymer ?
#
loop_
_entity_poly.entity_id
_entity_poly.type
_entity_poly.pdbx_seq_one_letter_code
_entity_poly.pdbx_strand_id
1 'polypeptide(L)'
;MAMLDNPTKFEGDFSSLWSLDVMPTIHGLSWWWYWVLILIPDPNNPKRSRQLMTLWSTKETKAIRVSGHWWKPGSRMYKDDHGGFVIPGMVCAWWYDGEKMHEPLTMRERRMAVVSDEHPLWPGDGGGLGAGAIVPIDREDLSMGMNPGNESMWLSLSSDKDARSRGAPSKFDAHLTPWWGPPSELTYKNNEIALGMGYDILRLQGMKARLVVDGEAFEGTAYFQKVTVQA
;
A
#
# COMPACT_ATOMS: atom_id res chain seq x y z
N MET A 1 34.90 -6.56 12.06
CA MET A 1 33.83 -6.32 11.07
C MET A 1 32.84 -5.41 11.75
N ALA A 2 32.77 -4.13 11.36
CA ALA A 2 31.83 -3.20 12.01
C ALA A 2 30.41 -3.72 11.75
N MET A 3 29.63 -3.93 12.82
CA MET A 3 28.20 -4.07 12.69
C MET A 3 27.71 -2.75 12.09
N LEU A 4 27.28 -2.76 10.83
CA LEU A 4 26.49 -1.65 10.32
C LEU A 4 25.23 -1.63 11.18
N ASP A 5 25.08 -0.62 12.03
CA ASP A 5 23.86 -0.42 12.79
C ASP A 5 22.70 -0.36 11.79
N ASN A 6 21.67 -1.18 12.03
CA ASN A 6 20.49 -1.15 11.16
C ASN A 6 19.88 0.27 11.23
N PRO A 7 19.43 0.83 10.11
CA PRO A 7 18.82 2.14 10.09
C PRO A 7 17.59 2.18 11.01
N THR A 8 17.42 3.29 11.72
CA THR A 8 16.27 3.52 12.62
C THR A 8 15.09 4.17 11.91
N LYS A 9 15.28 4.68 10.70
CA LYS A 9 14.26 5.26 9.82
C LYS A 9 14.55 4.94 8.36
N PHE A 10 13.52 5.02 7.51
CA PHE A 10 13.70 4.94 6.07
C PHE A 10 14.39 6.22 5.56
N GLU A 11 15.25 6.06 4.56
CA GLU A 11 15.95 7.17 3.90
C GLU A 11 15.29 7.51 2.56
N GLY A 12 15.64 8.65 1.96
CA GLY A 12 15.07 9.14 0.71
C GLY A 12 14.00 10.21 0.88
N ASP A 13 13.44 10.68 -0.24
CA ASP A 13 12.46 11.78 -0.28
C ASP A 13 11.02 11.27 -0.33
N PHE A 14 10.33 11.35 0.81
CA PHE A 14 8.95 10.93 0.97
C PHE A 14 7.91 12.03 0.74
N SER A 15 8.32 13.25 0.37
CA SER A 15 7.43 14.42 0.24
C SER A 15 6.23 14.18 -0.69
N SER A 16 6.40 13.34 -1.70
CA SER A 16 5.36 13.01 -2.67
C SER A 16 4.59 11.73 -2.35
N LEU A 17 4.88 11.01 -1.26
CA LEU A 17 4.32 9.67 -0.99
C LEU A 17 2.77 9.66 -0.98
N TRP A 18 2.15 10.71 -0.46
CA TRP A 18 0.69 10.82 -0.31
C TRP A 18 0.02 11.68 -1.39
N SER A 19 0.80 12.25 -2.30
CA SER A 19 0.32 13.10 -3.39
C SER A 19 -0.06 12.26 -4.61
N LEU A 20 -1.30 12.38 -5.09
CA LEU A 20 -1.77 11.65 -6.29
C LEU A 20 -1.75 12.49 -7.57
N ASP A 21 -1.39 13.76 -7.49
CA ASP A 21 -1.41 14.72 -8.60
C ASP A 21 0.00 15.15 -9.06
N VAL A 22 1.03 14.35 -8.77
CA VAL A 22 2.40 14.56 -9.27
C VAL A 22 2.43 14.63 -10.79
N MET A 23 1.61 13.81 -11.44
CA MET A 23 1.38 13.85 -12.89
C MET A 23 -0.07 14.31 -13.16
N PRO A 24 -0.31 15.10 -14.23
CA PRO A 24 -1.67 15.48 -14.63
C PRO A 24 -2.56 14.27 -14.90
N THR A 25 -3.81 14.31 -14.45
CA THR A 25 -4.75 13.23 -14.71
C THR A 25 -5.17 13.19 -16.19
N ILE A 26 -5.10 12.01 -16.82
CA ILE A 26 -5.58 11.74 -18.18
C ILE A 26 -6.78 10.78 -18.09
N HIS A 27 -7.90 11.21 -18.64
CA HIS A 27 -9.14 10.45 -18.57
C HIS A 27 -9.00 9.09 -19.27
N GLY A 28 -9.36 8.01 -18.57
CA GLY A 28 -9.27 6.63 -19.04
C GLY A 28 -7.90 5.98 -18.90
N LEU A 29 -6.83 6.78 -18.74
CA LEU A 29 -5.44 6.31 -18.78
C LEU A 29 -4.73 6.44 -17.42
N SER A 30 -5.13 7.39 -16.57
CA SER A 30 -4.48 7.54 -15.27
C SER A 30 -4.94 6.48 -14.27
N TRP A 31 -3.98 5.77 -13.72
CA TRP A 31 -4.15 4.74 -12.71
C TRP A 31 -3.13 4.94 -11.59
N TRP A 32 -3.60 4.94 -10.35
CA TRP A 32 -2.79 5.05 -9.15
C TRP A 32 -2.95 3.83 -8.27
N TRP A 33 -1.87 3.42 -7.63
CA TRP A 33 -1.95 2.43 -6.57
C TRP A 33 -0.80 2.49 -5.57
N TYR A 34 -1.11 2.02 -4.37
CA TYR A 34 -0.16 1.59 -3.36
C TYR A 34 -0.16 0.06 -3.35
N TRP A 35 1.01 -0.55 -3.37
CA TRP A 35 1.18 -1.99 -3.34
C TRP A 35 2.19 -2.38 -2.28
N VAL A 36 1.79 -3.30 -1.40
CA VAL A 36 2.66 -3.94 -0.41
C VAL A 36 2.68 -5.44 -0.67
N LEU A 37 3.88 -6.01 -0.67
CA LEU A 37 4.11 -7.45 -0.68
C LEU A 37 4.91 -7.81 0.58
N ILE A 38 4.36 -8.67 1.43
CA ILE A 38 5.05 -9.26 2.58
C ILE A 38 5.35 -10.72 2.29
N LEU A 39 6.60 -11.13 2.51
CA LEU A 39 7.10 -12.48 2.35
C LEU A 39 7.53 -13.03 3.72
N ILE A 40 6.88 -14.10 4.15
CA ILE A 40 7.18 -14.79 5.40
C ILE A 40 7.81 -16.16 5.05
N PRO A 41 8.98 -16.52 5.59
CA PRO A 41 9.52 -17.86 5.43
C PRO A 41 8.52 -18.92 5.91
N ASP A 42 8.29 -19.97 5.13
CA ASP A 42 7.44 -21.08 5.59
C ASP A 42 8.26 -22.00 6.53
N PRO A 43 7.86 -22.14 7.81
CA PRO A 43 8.59 -22.99 8.76
C PRO A 43 8.61 -24.47 8.35
N ASN A 44 7.62 -24.92 7.57
CA ASN A 44 7.50 -26.32 7.16
C ASN A 44 8.25 -26.62 5.86
N ASN A 45 8.50 -25.60 5.03
CA ASN A 45 9.19 -25.77 3.76
C ASN A 45 9.97 -24.49 3.38
N PRO A 46 11.28 -24.44 3.64
CA PRO A 46 12.09 -23.24 3.39
C PRO A 46 12.26 -22.90 1.90
N LYS A 47 11.79 -23.74 0.98
CA LYS A 47 11.82 -23.46 -0.47
C LYS A 47 10.63 -22.60 -0.94
N ARG A 48 9.68 -22.31 -0.06
CA ARG A 48 8.53 -21.45 -0.34
C ARG A 48 8.37 -20.40 0.76
N SER A 49 7.61 -19.36 0.45
CA SER A 49 7.26 -18.31 1.39
C SER A 49 5.75 -18.15 1.39
N ARG A 50 5.18 -17.89 2.57
CA ARG A 50 3.82 -17.35 2.68
C ARG A 50 3.85 -15.91 2.20
N GLN A 51 2.79 -15.46 1.53
CA GLN A 51 2.82 -14.17 0.83
C GLN A 51 1.52 -13.42 1.04
N LEU A 52 1.60 -12.20 1.60
CA LEU A 52 0.49 -11.26 1.66
C LEU A 52 0.73 -10.16 0.62
N MET A 53 -0.20 -10.01 -0.31
CA MET A 53 -0.19 -8.96 -1.32
C MET A 53 -1.39 -8.06 -1.09
N THR A 54 -1.18 -6.77 -0.90
CA THR A 54 -2.27 -5.81 -0.66
C THR A 54 -2.13 -4.60 -1.56
N LEU A 55 -3.24 -4.22 -2.21
CA LEU A 55 -3.33 -3.14 -3.19
C LEU A 55 -4.43 -2.17 -2.78
N TRP A 56 -4.10 -0.88 -2.73
CA TRP A 56 -5.08 0.21 -2.70
C TRP A 56 -5.00 0.96 -4.01
N SER A 57 -6.10 1.02 -4.75
CA SER A 57 -6.03 1.51 -6.11
C SER A 57 -7.22 2.35 -6.53
N THR A 58 -6.97 3.34 -7.37
CA THR A 58 -8.00 4.14 -8.04
C THR A 58 -7.60 4.34 -9.50
N LYS A 59 -8.58 4.37 -10.39
CA LYS A 59 -8.36 4.64 -11.82
C LYS A 59 -9.33 5.72 -12.28
N GLU A 60 -8.82 6.67 -13.03
CA GLU A 60 -9.65 7.66 -13.70
C GLU A 60 -10.33 6.99 -14.90
N THR A 61 -11.52 6.43 -14.69
CA THR A 61 -12.29 5.74 -15.72
C THR A 61 -13.79 5.78 -15.42
N LYS A 62 -14.62 5.57 -16.45
CA LYS A 62 -16.07 5.35 -16.26
C LYS A 62 -16.37 3.95 -15.69
N ALA A 63 -15.58 2.96 -16.11
CA ALA A 63 -15.69 1.58 -15.67
C ALA A 63 -14.40 0.82 -15.99
N ILE A 64 -14.09 -0.21 -15.22
CA ILE A 64 -13.02 -1.17 -15.51
C ILE A 64 -13.41 -2.55 -14.98
N ARG A 65 -12.92 -3.60 -15.64
CA ARG A 65 -13.08 -4.98 -15.18
C ARG A 65 -11.79 -5.43 -14.50
N VAL A 66 -11.87 -5.82 -13.23
CA VAL A 66 -10.74 -6.26 -12.40
C VAL A 66 -11.06 -7.65 -11.88
N SER A 67 -10.26 -8.66 -12.20
CA SER A 67 -10.44 -10.05 -11.74
C SER A 67 -11.87 -10.59 -11.93
N GLY A 68 -12.47 -10.29 -13.09
CA GLY A 68 -13.85 -10.70 -13.41
C GLY A 68 -14.95 -9.78 -12.87
N HIS A 69 -14.64 -8.90 -11.92
CA HIS A 69 -15.55 -7.94 -11.30
C HIS A 69 -15.60 -6.61 -12.06
N TRP A 70 -16.79 -6.05 -12.27
CA TRP A 70 -16.95 -4.72 -12.88
C TRP A 70 -16.97 -3.64 -11.80
N TRP A 71 -15.95 -2.79 -11.81
CA TRP A 71 -15.90 -1.61 -10.96
C TRP A 71 -16.31 -0.36 -11.74
N LYS A 72 -17.19 0.45 -11.15
CA LYS A 72 -17.62 1.76 -11.64
C LYS A 72 -17.35 2.80 -10.55
N PRO A 73 -16.33 3.68 -10.71
CA PRO A 73 -15.92 4.58 -9.63
C PRO A 73 -17.02 5.52 -9.11
N GLY A 74 -17.98 5.89 -9.98
CA GLY A 74 -19.14 6.72 -9.63
C GLY A 74 -18.82 8.20 -9.32
N SER A 75 -17.56 8.54 -9.09
CA SER A 75 -17.04 9.90 -8.93
C SER A 75 -15.61 9.97 -9.45
N ARG A 76 -15.06 11.19 -9.51
CA ARG A 76 -13.63 11.42 -9.77
C ARG A 76 -12.88 11.61 -8.44
N MET A 77 -11.56 11.59 -8.51
CA MET A 77 -10.71 12.05 -7.41
C MET A 77 -11.01 13.52 -7.08
N TYR A 78 -11.04 13.85 -5.79
CA TYR A 78 -11.13 15.21 -5.28
C TYR A 78 -9.91 15.49 -4.41
N LYS A 79 -9.34 16.70 -4.53
CA LYS A 79 -8.28 17.22 -3.68
C LYS A 79 -8.84 18.44 -2.93
N ASP A 80 -8.66 18.48 -1.62
CA ASP A 80 -9.09 19.61 -0.81
C ASP A 80 -8.01 20.71 -0.73
N ASP A 81 -8.35 21.82 -0.07
CA ASP A 81 -7.48 23.00 0.08
C ASP A 81 -6.24 22.73 0.96
N HIS A 82 -6.23 21.64 1.72
CA HIS A 82 -5.11 21.21 2.56
C HIS A 82 -4.26 20.11 1.91
N GLY A 83 -4.56 19.76 0.65
CA GLY A 83 -3.80 18.79 -0.13
C GLY A 83 -4.18 17.33 0.12
N GLY A 84 -5.21 17.06 0.94
CA GLY A 84 -5.77 15.74 1.13
C GLY A 84 -6.58 15.30 -0.09
N PHE A 85 -6.66 13.98 -0.33
CA PHE A 85 -7.44 13.40 -1.41
C PHE A 85 -8.59 12.55 -0.90
N VAL A 86 -9.72 12.60 -1.62
CA VAL A 86 -10.78 11.60 -1.55
C VAL A 86 -10.87 10.92 -2.91
N ILE A 87 -10.60 9.61 -2.93
CA ILE A 87 -10.61 8.80 -4.15
C ILE A 87 -11.66 7.70 -4.08
N PRO A 88 -12.46 7.47 -5.13
CA PRO A 88 -13.14 6.20 -5.29
C PRO A 88 -12.10 5.15 -5.71
N GLY A 89 -12.10 3.97 -5.11
CA GLY A 89 -11.13 2.95 -5.43
C GLY A 89 -11.52 1.56 -4.96
N MET A 90 -10.54 0.68 -5.01
CA MET A 90 -10.64 -0.68 -4.53
C MET A 90 -9.48 -1.02 -3.60
N VAL A 91 -9.79 -1.74 -2.54
CA VAL A 91 -8.80 -2.48 -1.75
C VAL A 91 -8.88 -3.94 -2.16
N CYS A 92 -7.77 -4.47 -2.67
CA CYS A 92 -7.66 -5.86 -3.07
C CYS A 92 -6.51 -6.52 -2.33
N ALA A 93 -6.71 -7.77 -1.91
CA ALA A 93 -5.66 -8.53 -1.27
C ALA A 93 -5.70 -10.01 -1.65
N TRP A 94 -4.53 -10.64 -1.51
CA TRP A 94 -4.31 -12.06 -1.75
C TRP A 94 -3.38 -12.62 -0.68
N TRP A 95 -3.66 -13.85 -0.24
CA TRP A 95 -2.83 -14.54 0.75
C TRP A 95 -2.51 -15.95 0.29
N TYR A 96 -1.21 -16.23 0.13
CA TYR A 96 -0.72 -17.58 0.00
C TYR A 96 -0.22 -18.06 1.36
N ASP A 97 -0.87 -19.07 1.93
CA ASP A 97 -0.56 -19.57 3.28
C ASP A 97 0.66 -20.53 3.32
N GLY A 98 1.31 -20.74 2.17
CA GLY A 98 2.35 -21.74 1.97
C GLY A 98 1.84 -22.97 1.22
N GLU A 99 0.53 -23.20 1.13
CA GLU A 99 -0.05 -24.36 0.46
C GLU A 99 -1.13 -23.98 -0.53
N LYS A 100 -2.02 -23.08 -0.13
CA LYS A 100 -3.19 -22.63 -0.88
C LYS A 100 -3.16 -21.12 -1.07
N MET A 101 -3.56 -20.70 -2.28
CA MET A 101 -3.84 -19.30 -2.58
C MET A 101 -5.28 -18.97 -2.18
N HIS A 102 -5.44 -17.98 -1.33
CA HIS A 102 -6.72 -17.38 -0.95
C HIS A 102 -6.94 -16.15 -1.81
N GLU A 103 -7.68 -16.34 -2.91
CA GLU A 103 -7.95 -15.30 -3.90
C GLU A 103 -9.44 -15.21 -4.30
N PRO A 104 -10.01 -14.01 -4.35
CA PRO A 104 -9.55 -12.84 -3.60
C PRO A 104 -9.62 -13.13 -2.08
N LEU A 105 -8.64 -12.62 -1.33
CA LEU A 105 -8.74 -12.54 0.13
C LEU A 105 -9.70 -11.40 0.51
N THR A 106 -9.50 -10.26 -0.14
CA THR A 106 -10.29 -9.04 -0.01
C THR A 106 -10.48 -8.43 -1.40
N MET A 107 -11.68 -7.98 -1.73
CA MET A 107 -11.97 -7.21 -2.94
C MET A 107 -13.12 -6.24 -2.66
N ARG A 108 -12.80 -5.02 -2.22
CA ARG A 108 -13.78 -4.04 -1.74
C ARG A 108 -13.70 -2.72 -2.48
N GLU A 109 -14.81 -2.32 -3.08
CA GLU A 109 -15.00 -0.96 -3.60
C GLU A 109 -15.24 0.00 -2.45
N ARG A 110 -14.36 0.99 -2.26
CA ARG A 110 -14.48 1.99 -1.20
C ARG A 110 -14.04 3.35 -1.67
N ARG A 111 -14.64 4.39 -1.08
CA ARG A 111 -13.99 5.69 -1.03
C ARG A 111 -12.85 5.62 -0.02
N MET A 112 -11.72 6.20 -0.36
CA MET A 112 -10.53 6.22 0.47
C MET A 112 -10.07 7.67 0.63
N ALA A 113 -9.75 8.05 1.86
CA ALA A 113 -9.02 9.27 2.13
C ALA A 113 -7.52 9.00 1.97
N VAL A 114 -6.77 9.92 1.36
CA VAL A 114 -5.31 9.89 1.33
C VAL A 114 -4.83 11.21 1.89
N VAL A 115 -4.11 11.16 3.01
CA VAL A 115 -3.70 12.36 3.76
C VAL A 115 -2.24 12.24 4.17
N SER A 116 -1.48 13.32 4.09
CA SER A 116 -0.18 13.44 4.74
C SER A 116 -0.35 13.80 6.22
N ASP A 117 0.73 13.72 6.97
CA ASP A 117 0.79 14.16 8.36
C ASP A 117 0.66 15.68 8.54
N GLU A 118 0.79 16.46 7.47
CA GLU A 118 0.54 17.91 7.45
C GLU A 118 -0.95 18.26 7.36
N HIS A 119 -1.81 17.30 7.04
CA HIS A 119 -3.24 17.53 6.89
C HIS A 119 -3.94 17.71 8.26
N PRO A 120 -4.88 18.64 8.44
CA PRO A 120 -5.59 18.86 9.72
C PRO A 120 -6.39 17.66 10.25
N LEU A 121 -6.62 16.64 9.42
CA LEU A 121 -7.29 15.39 9.82
C LEU A 121 -6.32 14.34 10.37
N TRP A 122 -5.01 14.59 10.31
CA TRP A 122 -4.02 13.70 10.91
C TRP A 122 -4.21 13.70 12.44
N PRO A 123 -4.29 12.53 13.09
CA PRO A 123 -4.69 12.44 14.51
C PRO A 123 -3.59 12.85 15.51
N GLY A 124 -2.45 13.36 15.05
CA GLY A 124 -1.32 13.77 15.90
C GLY A 124 -0.49 14.88 15.26
N ASP A 125 0.69 15.14 15.82
CA ASP A 125 1.60 16.13 15.27
C ASP A 125 2.30 15.57 14.03
N GLY A 126 2.21 16.30 12.90
CA GLY A 126 2.94 16.01 11.67
C GLY A 126 4.29 16.71 11.63
N GLY A 127 5.28 16.01 11.09
CA GLY A 127 6.61 16.56 10.83
C GLY A 127 6.81 17.02 9.38
N GLY A 128 5.90 16.68 8.46
CA GLY A 128 6.05 16.97 7.03
C GLY A 128 7.20 16.20 6.37
N LEU A 129 7.61 15.08 6.99
CA LEU A 129 8.77 14.29 6.55
C LEU A 129 8.39 13.08 5.70
N GLY A 130 7.10 12.85 5.46
CA GLY A 130 6.62 11.69 4.70
C GLY A 130 5.59 10.81 5.39
N ALA A 131 5.19 11.14 6.62
CA ALA A 131 4.12 10.43 7.30
C ALA A 131 2.75 10.76 6.68
N GLY A 132 1.80 9.86 6.88
CA GLY A 132 0.48 9.93 6.25
C GLY A 132 -0.14 8.55 6.09
N ALA A 133 -1.32 8.50 5.49
CA ALA A 133 -2.06 7.25 5.32
C ALA A 133 -3.03 7.28 4.14
N ILE A 134 -3.34 6.09 3.64
CA ILE A 134 -4.53 5.80 2.84
C ILE A 134 -5.53 5.03 3.71
N VAL A 135 -6.73 5.60 3.85
CA VAL A 135 -7.76 5.13 4.77
C VAL A 135 -9.07 4.89 4.01
N PRO A 136 -9.38 3.63 3.68
CA PRO A 136 -10.70 3.25 3.17
C PRO A 136 -11.80 3.51 4.20
N ILE A 137 -12.89 4.13 3.76
CA ILE A 137 -14.06 4.38 4.60
C ILE A 137 -14.88 3.08 4.69
N ASP A 138 -14.53 2.23 5.65
CA ASP A 138 -15.17 0.94 5.91
C ASP A 138 -15.36 0.75 7.43
N ARG A 139 -16.20 -0.22 7.83
CA ARG A 139 -16.39 -0.65 9.22
C ARG A 139 -15.23 -1.48 9.74
N GLU A 140 -14.53 -2.18 8.84
CA GLU A 140 -13.31 -2.92 9.14
C GLU A 140 -12.11 -2.09 8.69
N ASP A 141 -11.01 -2.18 9.43
CA ASP A 141 -9.78 -1.48 9.05
C ASP A 141 -9.10 -2.19 7.87
N LEU A 142 -8.82 -1.37 6.85
CA LEU A 142 -8.20 -1.74 5.59
C LEU A 142 -7.11 -0.72 5.24
N SER A 143 -6.59 0.03 6.21
CA SER A 143 -5.71 1.17 5.95
C SER A 143 -4.22 0.81 5.97
N MET A 144 -3.41 1.71 5.43
CA MET A 144 -1.95 1.64 5.48
C MET A 144 -1.41 3.05 5.66
N GLY A 145 -0.33 3.19 6.43
CA GLY A 145 0.31 4.47 6.66
C GLY A 145 1.81 4.38 6.91
N MET A 146 2.45 5.55 6.87
CA MET A 146 3.81 5.80 7.35
C MET A 146 3.70 6.57 8.66
N ASN A 147 4.40 6.11 9.69
CA ASN A 147 4.49 6.79 10.98
C ASN A 147 5.41 8.03 10.89
N PRO A 148 5.21 9.05 11.75
CA PRO A 148 6.10 10.21 11.84
C PRO A 148 7.58 9.83 11.94
N GLY A 149 8.44 10.67 11.36
CA GLY A 149 9.90 10.44 11.35
C GLY A 149 10.39 9.37 10.36
N ASN A 150 9.50 8.81 9.53
CA ASN A 150 9.77 7.72 8.60
C ASN A 150 10.31 6.46 9.29
N GLU A 151 9.94 6.23 10.55
CA GLU A 151 10.48 5.15 11.37
C GLU A 151 9.90 3.78 11.01
N SER A 152 8.65 3.75 10.55
CA SER A 152 7.95 2.53 10.19
C SER A 152 6.70 2.78 9.36
N MET A 153 6.31 1.78 8.58
CA MET A 153 4.99 1.70 7.98
C MET A 153 4.13 0.70 8.74
N TRP A 154 2.82 0.86 8.63
CA TRP A 154 1.85 -0.08 9.16
C TRP A 154 0.78 -0.36 8.11
N LEU A 155 0.17 -1.54 8.20
CA LEU A 155 -1.03 -1.87 7.42
C LEU A 155 -1.97 -2.76 8.22
N SER A 156 -3.26 -2.57 8.03
CA SER A 156 -4.31 -3.42 8.55
C SER A 156 -5.21 -3.88 7.41
N LEU A 157 -5.63 -5.14 7.48
CA LEU A 157 -6.44 -5.77 6.46
C LEU A 157 -7.40 -6.79 7.09
N SER A 158 -8.62 -6.83 6.55
CA SER A 158 -9.64 -7.81 6.92
C SER A 158 -10.09 -8.59 5.70
N SER A 159 -10.17 -9.91 5.84
CA SER A 159 -10.64 -10.80 4.78
C SER A 159 -12.15 -10.67 4.58
N ASP A 160 -12.58 -10.84 3.34
CA ASP A 160 -14.01 -10.89 3.03
C ASP A 160 -14.68 -12.11 3.66
N LYS A 161 -15.98 -12.01 3.93
CA LYS A 161 -16.76 -13.10 4.55
C LYS A 161 -16.65 -14.39 3.75
N ASP A 162 -16.68 -14.29 2.42
CA ASP A 162 -16.59 -15.45 1.53
C ASP A 162 -15.19 -16.08 1.55
N ALA A 163 -14.13 -15.28 1.73
CA ALA A 163 -12.77 -15.80 1.88
C ALA A 163 -12.64 -16.54 3.22
N ARG A 164 -13.15 -15.95 4.31
CA ARG A 164 -13.21 -16.58 5.64
C ARG A 164 -13.98 -17.90 5.61
N SER A 165 -15.13 -17.96 4.94
CA SER A 165 -15.90 -19.20 4.80
C SER A 165 -15.18 -20.29 3.99
N ARG A 166 -14.18 -19.92 3.18
CA ARG A 166 -13.29 -20.84 2.45
C ARG A 166 -12.00 -21.18 3.20
N GLY A 167 -11.90 -20.77 4.47
CA GLY A 167 -10.78 -21.06 5.36
C GLY A 167 -9.64 -20.04 5.34
N ALA A 168 -9.85 -18.84 4.78
CA ALA A 168 -8.86 -17.78 4.90
C ALA A 168 -8.84 -17.21 6.34
N PRO A 169 -7.67 -16.75 6.84
CA PRO A 169 -7.61 -16.01 8.10
C PRO A 169 -8.50 -14.77 8.08
N SER A 170 -8.90 -14.27 9.24
CA SER A 170 -9.85 -13.15 9.33
C SER A 170 -9.17 -11.79 9.27
N LYS A 171 -8.06 -11.60 9.99
CA LYS A 171 -7.40 -10.31 10.17
C LYS A 171 -5.89 -10.42 9.98
N PHE A 172 -5.32 -9.39 9.36
CA PHE A 172 -3.89 -9.21 9.17
C PHE A 172 -3.50 -7.81 9.63
N ASP A 173 -2.46 -7.71 10.45
CA ASP A 173 -1.85 -6.44 10.86
C ASP A 173 -0.34 -6.55 10.62
N ALA A 174 0.29 -5.59 9.95
CA ALA A 174 1.72 -5.59 9.73
C ALA A 174 2.38 -4.32 10.24
N HIS A 175 3.57 -4.48 10.81
CA HIS A 175 4.49 -3.41 11.15
C HIS A 175 5.77 -3.61 10.34
N LEU A 176 6.12 -2.60 9.54
CA LEU A 176 7.23 -2.66 8.60
C LEU A 176 8.30 -1.64 9.02
N THR A 177 9.53 -2.09 9.19
CA THR A 177 10.64 -1.24 9.64
C THR A 177 11.80 -1.31 8.65
N PRO A 178 12.72 -0.34 8.68
CA PRO A 178 13.95 -0.43 7.91
C PRO A 178 14.71 -1.75 8.16
N TRP A 179 15.27 -2.31 7.10
CA TRP A 179 16.06 -3.52 7.14
C TRP A 179 17.56 -3.23 7.20
N TRP A 180 18.11 -2.66 6.14
CA TRP A 180 19.51 -2.22 6.02
C TRP A 180 19.66 -1.28 4.82
N GLY A 181 20.70 -0.41 4.87
CA GLY A 181 20.99 0.69 3.94
C GLY A 181 20.19 0.79 2.63
N PRO A 182 20.74 0.42 1.46
CA PRO A 182 20.12 0.74 0.16
C PRO A 182 18.70 0.18 -0.07
N PRO A 183 18.34 -1.05 0.36
CA PRO A 183 16.97 -1.52 0.19
C PRO A 183 15.91 -0.75 1.00
N SER A 184 16.31 -0.08 2.08
CA SER A 184 15.45 0.72 2.95
C SER A 184 15.47 2.22 2.63
N GLU A 185 16.05 2.59 1.50
CA GLU A 185 15.99 3.93 0.93
C GLU A 185 14.87 3.99 -0.13
N LEU A 186 14.04 5.03 -0.07
CA LEU A 186 12.99 5.27 -1.04
C LEU A 186 13.59 5.70 -2.36
N THR A 187 13.48 4.81 -3.35
CA THR A 187 13.91 5.10 -4.72
C THR A 187 12.78 5.69 -5.53
N TYR A 188 13.10 6.72 -6.32
CA TYR A 188 12.17 7.39 -7.22
C TYR A 188 12.56 7.09 -8.68
N LYS A 189 11.58 6.72 -9.50
CA LYS A 189 11.74 6.56 -10.94
C LYS A 189 10.54 7.13 -11.67
N ASN A 190 10.81 8.09 -12.54
CA ASN A 190 9.83 8.70 -13.42
C ASN A 190 10.28 8.56 -14.88
N ASN A 191 9.33 8.47 -15.81
CA ASN A 191 9.61 8.64 -17.23
C ASN A 191 8.40 9.24 -17.94
N GLU A 192 8.63 10.24 -18.78
CA GLU A 192 7.65 10.75 -19.74
C GLU A 192 7.95 10.15 -21.11
N ILE A 193 6.96 9.50 -21.72
CA ILE A 193 7.13 8.77 -22.97
C ILE A 193 6.71 9.66 -24.15
N ALA A 194 5.40 9.90 -24.31
CA ALA A 194 4.83 10.70 -25.38
C ALA A 194 3.40 11.13 -25.03
N LEU A 195 2.96 12.27 -25.57
CA LEU A 195 1.59 12.79 -25.38
C LEU A 195 1.21 12.98 -23.90
N GLY A 196 2.19 13.33 -23.06
CA GLY A 196 2.00 13.46 -21.61
C GLY A 196 1.74 12.15 -20.89
N MET A 197 1.92 11.00 -21.53
CA MET A 197 1.89 9.67 -20.90
C MET A 197 3.23 9.33 -20.26
N GLY A 198 3.18 8.59 -19.17
CA GLY A 198 4.37 8.19 -18.44
C GLY A 198 4.05 7.38 -17.21
N TYR A 199 5.04 7.29 -16.33
CA TYR A 199 4.87 6.70 -15.02
C TYR A 199 5.68 7.46 -13.98
N ASP A 200 5.22 7.35 -12.74
CA ASP A 200 5.84 7.85 -11.54
C ASP A 200 5.84 6.74 -10.49
N ILE A 201 7.02 6.33 -10.02
CA ILE A 201 7.15 5.18 -9.12
C ILE A 201 8.04 5.56 -7.94
N LEU A 202 7.50 5.41 -6.73
CA LEU A 202 8.26 5.37 -5.49
C LEU A 202 8.35 3.94 -4.99
N ARG A 203 9.50 3.53 -4.46
CA ARG A 203 9.74 2.13 -4.07
C ARG A 203 10.68 2.00 -2.88
N LEU A 204 10.26 1.21 -1.89
CA LEU A 204 11.14 0.61 -0.88
C LEU A 204 11.36 -0.85 -1.26
N GLN A 205 12.61 -1.21 -1.57
CA GLN A 205 12.92 -2.53 -2.11
C GLN A 205 12.98 -3.62 -1.05
N GLY A 206 13.28 -3.25 0.20
CA GLY A 206 13.40 -4.18 1.31
C GLY A 206 13.17 -3.53 2.66
N MET A 207 12.25 -4.11 3.40
CA MET A 207 11.89 -3.75 4.77
C MET A 207 11.83 -5.04 5.61
N LYS A 208 12.06 -4.94 6.92
CA LYS A 208 11.67 -6.01 7.85
C LYS A 208 10.16 -5.94 8.02
N ALA A 209 9.52 -7.09 8.18
CA ALA A 209 8.09 -7.19 8.37
C ALA A 209 7.78 -8.05 9.59
N ARG A 210 7.03 -7.50 10.53
CA ARG A 210 6.32 -8.25 11.55
C ARG A 210 4.85 -8.32 11.15
N LEU A 211 4.37 -9.49 10.75
CA LEU A 211 2.99 -9.73 10.34
C LEU A 211 2.25 -10.52 11.41
N VAL A 212 1.11 -10.01 11.88
CA VAL A 212 0.20 -10.70 12.79
C VAL A 212 -1.01 -11.18 12.00
N VAL A 213 -1.29 -12.48 12.02
CA VAL A 213 -2.43 -13.12 11.34
C VAL A 213 -3.28 -13.82 12.39
N ASP A 214 -4.53 -13.36 12.57
CA ASP A 214 -5.46 -13.87 13.60
C ASP A 214 -4.82 -14.01 15.01
N GLY A 215 -3.91 -13.09 15.35
CA GLY A 215 -3.20 -13.05 16.63
C GLY A 215 -1.85 -13.79 16.68
N GLU A 216 -1.51 -14.57 15.66
CA GLU A 216 -0.19 -15.22 15.54
C GLU A 216 0.81 -14.32 14.82
N ALA A 217 1.98 -14.10 15.41
CA ALA A 217 3.00 -13.21 14.88
C ALA A 217 4.08 -13.96 14.09
N PHE A 218 4.44 -13.40 12.94
CA PHE A 218 5.45 -13.90 12.02
C PHE A 218 6.43 -12.80 11.65
N GLU A 219 7.68 -13.18 11.40
CA GLU A 219 8.74 -12.27 10.95
C GLU A 219 9.11 -12.60 9.50
N GLY A 220 9.40 -11.58 8.70
CA GLY A 220 9.79 -11.73 7.31
C GLY A 220 10.27 -10.42 6.70
N THR A 221 10.08 -10.28 5.40
CA THR A 221 10.46 -9.08 4.65
C THR A 221 9.30 -8.51 3.89
N ALA A 222 9.40 -7.23 3.53
CA ALA A 222 8.39 -6.56 2.73
C ALA A 222 8.99 -5.68 1.64
N TYR A 223 8.17 -5.49 0.62
CA TYR A 223 8.38 -4.61 -0.51
C TYR A 223 7.19 -3.65 -0.58
N PHE A 224 7.47 -2.38 -0.89
CA PHE A 224 6.46 -1.35 -1.06
C PHE A 224 6.67 -0.59 -2.35
N GLN A 225 5.56 -0.25 -3.02
CA GLN A 225 5.56 0.60 -4.19
C GLN A 225 4.32 1.51 -4.20
N LYS A 226 4.53 2.79 -4.48
CA LYS A 226 3.48 3.70 -4.93
C LYS A 226 3.68 3.97 -6.42
N VAL A 227 2.61 3.92 -7.18
CA VAL A 227 2.65 4.08 -8.64
C VAL A 227 1.58 5.03 -9.12
N THR A 228 1.98 5.89 -10.04
CA THR A 228 1.11 6.54 -11.02
C THR A 228 1.51 6.06 -12.40
N VAL A 229 0.55 5.62 -13.21
CA VAL A 229 0.75 5.33 -14.63
C VAL A 229 -0.31 6.06 -15.43
N GLN A 230 0.08 6.56 -16.58
CA GLN A 230 -0.83 7.09 -17.60
C GLN A 230 -0.72 6.19 -18.85
N ALA A 231 -1.50 5.11 -18.90
CA ALA A 231 -1.50 4.13 -19.99
C ALA A 231 -2.81 3.36 -20.14
#